data_AF-A0A409YN68-F1
#
_entry.id   AF-A0A409YN68-F1
#
_cell.length_a   1.000
_cell.length_b   1.000
_cell.length_c   1.000
_cell.angle_alpha   90.00
_cell.angle_beta   90.00
_cell.angle_gamma   90.00
#
_symmetry.space_group_name_H-M   'P 1'
#
loop_
_entity.id
_entity.type
_entity.pdbx_description
1 polymer ?
#
loop_
_entity_poly.entity_id
_entity_poly.type
_entity_poly.pdbx_seq_one_letter_code
_entity_poly.pdbx_strand_id
1 'polypeptide(L)'
;MQNIPILLHDRWRLKAVAKNTSGQATLNQKSSLTQQRTQLRTKIQTWQLLLPLYIPGLLQYQIDLEKKHGRIPEPEHPEEQKIWLPSHLPAELRNDMCYPGLPEMEEKLRTAQCYSALDALRHCLRIKSRLYFQKQKNIRGQRDGTHSRAVIDRIHLKAVRAGQKYRWARAAKLKLSGKGDWENVLKPLEDSDIRSYREAEQVRPKKGRMGTREDNEKVEWEVTPDVENLRHLGLEAERDKRSGTGETRRTFSWIWLMPRKPNAADATDETMRVEWVKSRARATRAKEEVLLLKEEMRRVVAFLGWKSHWWLNRVGMRSGLDKSLAEGLRAIAVKQSQLQMSLRDSFQALWKVPLKDISPDQLIVPDDMEDGVPKTDEDDDSEEEGEEVLVDGSDGEDE
;
A
#
# COMPACT_ATOMS: atom_id res chain seq x y z
N MET A 1 -22.37 -10.69 25.56
CA MET A 1 -22.04 -9.82 24.40
C MET A 1 -21.22 -10.49 23.29
N GLN A 2 -20.63 -11.68 23.47
CA GLN A 2 -19.76 -12.31 22.46
C GLN A 2 -20.45 -12.69 21.13
N ASN A 3 -21.78 -12.90 21.12
CA ASN A 3 -22.52 -13.29 19.91
C ASN A 3 -22.87 -12.12 18.97
N ILE A 4 -22.92 -10.88 19.47
CA ILE A 4 -23.38 -9.70 18.72
C ILE A 4 -22.52 -9.37 17.47
N PRO A 5 -21.17 -9.45 17.53
CA PRO A 5 -20.30 -9.33 16.35
C PRO A 5 -20.63 -10.33 15.24
N ILE A 6 -20.99 -11.55 15.64
CA ILE A 6 -21.25 -12.68 14.76
C ILE A 6 -22.58 -12.46 14.04
N LEU A 7 -23.61 -11.95 14.74
CA LEU A 7 -24.93 -11.70 14.15
C LEU A 7 -24.90 -10.65 13.03
N LEU A 8 -24.19 -9.55 13.26
CA LEU A 8 -24.05 -8.52 12.22
C LEU A 8 -23.22 -9.04 11.05
N HIS A 9 -22.13 -9.75 11.32
CA HIS A 9 -21.35 -10.34 10.24
C HIS A 9 -22.14 -11.36 9.40
N ASP A 10 -22.90 -12.25 10.05
CA ASP A 10 -23.73 -13.26 9.40
C ASP A 10 -24.82 -12.62 8.55
N ARG A 11 -25.45 -11.54 9.03
CA ARG A 11 -26.44 -10.74 8.31
C ARG A 11 -25.88 -10.15 7.02
N TRP A 12 -24.73 -9.48 7.08
CA TRP A 12 -24.11 -8.87 5.91
C TRP A 12 -23.64 -9.92 4.89
N ARG A 13 -23.08 -11.03 5.39
CA ARG A 13 -22.69 -12.17 4.55
C ARG A 13 -23.89 -12.74 3.81
N LEU A 14 -25.01 -12.93 4.50
CA LEU A 14 -26.25 -13.42 3.91
C LEU A 14 -26.79 -12.48 2.84
N LYS A 15 -26.81 -11.17 3.11
CA LYS A 15 -27.23 -10.17 2.13
C LYS A 15 -26.41 -10.22 0.83
N ALA A 16 -25.10 -10.41 0.94
CA ALA A 16 -24.22 -10.57 -0.22
C ALA A 16 -24.48 -11.88 -0.98
N VAL A 17 -24.72 -12.99 -0.26
CA VAL A 17 -25.05 -14.29 -0.88
C VAL A 17 -26.40 -14.21 -1.59
N ALA A 18 -27.42 -13.62 -0.95
CA ALA A 18 -28.76 -13.44 -1.51
C ALA A 18 -28.74 -12.66 -2.82
N LYS A 19 -27.97 -11.56 -2.88
CA LYS A 19 -27.78 -10.76 -4.10
C LYS A 19 -27.14 -11.56 -5.25
N ASN A 20 -26.25 -12.50 -4.94
CA ASN A 20 -25.59 -13.33 -5.95
C ASN A 20 -26.47 -14.50 -6.41
N THR A 21 -27.40 -14.98 -5.58
CA THR A 21 -28.28 -16.12 -5.88
C THR A 21 -29.54 -15.77 -6.67
N SER A 22 -29.89 -14.50 -6.83
CA SER A 22 -31.16 -14.07 -7.45
C SER A 22 -31.27 -14.34 -8.96
N GLY A 23 -30.15 -14.53 -9.67
CA GLY A 23 -30.15 -14.68 -11.14
C GLY A 23 -30.34 -16.12 -11.65
N GLN A 24 -29.54 -17.08 -11.16
CA GLN A 24 -29.50 -18.48 -11.65
C GLN A 24 -29.03 -19.47 -10.56
N ALA A 25 -29.54 -19.37 -9.33
CA ALA A 25 -29.11 -20.27 -8.25
C ALA A 25 -29.63 -21.71 -8.42
N THR A 26 -28.75 -22.68 -8.20
CA THR A 26 -29.12 -24.11 -8.15
C THR A 26 -30.03 -24.40 -6.95
N LEU A 27 -30.82 -25.47 -7.03
CA LEU A 27 -31.75 -25.86 -5.97
C LEU A 27 -31.03 -26.02 -4.61
N ASN A 28 -29.82 -26.59 -4.62
CA ASN A 28 -28.97 -26.73 -3.44
C ASN A 28 -28.47 -25.39 -2.87
N GLN A 29 -28.21 -24.39 -3.72
CA GLN A 29 -27.84 -23.05 -3.25
C GLN A 29 -29.04 -22.35 -2.59
N LYS A 30 -30.24 -22.51 -3.15
CA LYS A 30 -31.47 -21.99 -2.57
C LYS A 30 -31.79 -22.63 -1.21
N SER A 31 -31.65 -23.96 -1.09
CA SER A 31 -31.86 -24.66 0.18
C SER A 31 -30.80 -24.31 1.24
N SER A 32 -29.54 -24.15 0.84
CA SER A 32 -28.49 -23.67 1.76
C SER A 32 -28.77 -22.25 2.24
N LEU A 33 -29.25 -21.37 1.36
CA LEU A 33 -29.61 -20.00 1.71
C LEU A 33 -30.80 -19.97 2.68
N THR A 34 -31.86 -20.77 2.44
CA THR A 34 -32.98 -20.86 3.38
C THR A 34 -32.54 -21.36 4.75
N GLN A 35 -31.66 -22.37 4.81
CA GLN A 35 -31.07 -22.85 6.07
C GLN A 35 -30.26 -21.76 6.79
N GLN A 36 -29.47 -20.97 6.07
CA GLN A 36 -28.74 -19.86 6.69
C GLN A 36 -29.69 -18.75 7.17
N ARG A 37 -30.78 -18.47 6.44
CA ARG A 37 -31.82 -17.52 6.87
C ARG A 37 -32.55 -18.00 8.13
N THR A 38 -32.87 -19.28 8.26
CA THR A 38 -33.52 -19.81 9.47
C THR A 38 -32.58 -19.73 10.67
N GLN A 39 -31.30 -20.08 10.51
CA GLN A 39 -30.28 -19.92 11.55
C GLN A 39 -30.11 -18.45 11.96
N LEU A 40 -30.13 -17.51 11.01
CA LEU A 40 -30.07 -16.09 11.35
C LEU A 40 -31.32 -15.65 12.11
N ARG A 41 -32.52 -16.10 11.71
CA ARG A 41 -33.78 -15.79 12.40
C ARG A 41 -33.76 -16.24 13.86
N THR A 42 -33.34 -17.49 14.14
CA THR A 42 -33.27 -17.99 15.53
C THR A 42 -32.29 -17.19 16.37
N LYS A 43 -31.13 -16.83 15.79
CA LYS A 43 -30.16 -15.97 16.46
C LYS A 43 -30.67 -14.54 16.70
N ILE A 44 -31.46 -13.98 15.78
CA ILE A 44 -32.07 -12.65 15.97
C ILE A 44 -33.14 -12.71 17.06
N GLN A 45 -33.99 -13.73 17.08
CA GLN A 45 -35.02 -13.90 18.10
C GLN A 45 -34.41 -14.04 19.50
N THR A 46 -33.37 -14.87 19.65
CA THR A 46 -32.64 -14.98 20.92
C THR A 46 -32.01 -13.65 21.37
N TRP A 47 -31.51 -12.84 20.43
CA TRP A 47 -31.03 -11.50 20.73
C TRP A 47 -32.17 -10.54 21.15
N GLN A 48 -33.32 -10.60 20.48
CA GLN A 48 -34.49 -9.79 20.81
C GLN A 48 -35.03 -10.08 22.21
N LEU A 49 -34.95 -11.33 22.68
CA LEU A 49 -35.32 -11.69 24.06
C LEU A 49 -34.36 -11.07 25.09
N LEU A 50 -33.08 -10.91 24.75
CA LEU A 50 -32.08 -10.30 25.63
C LEU A 50 -32.11 -8.77 25.60
N LEU A 51 -32.59 -8.15 24.52
CA LEU A 51 -32.56 -6.69 24.34
C LEU A 51 -33.23 -5.93 25.49
N PRO A 52 -34.44 -6.29 25.98
CA PRO A 52 -35.08 -5.58 27.08
C PRO A 52 -34.28 -5.59 28.38
N LEU A 53 -33.45 -6.61 28.59
CA LEU A 53 -32.62 -6.73 29.79
C LEU A 53 -31.42 -5.77 29.77
N TYR A 54 -30.87 -5.50 28.57
CA TYR A 54 -29.71 -4.61 28.41
C TYR A 54 -30.07 -3.18 28.01
N ILE A 55 -31.18 -3.00 27.29
CA ILE A 55 -31.68 -1.72 26.78
C ILE A 55 -33.18 -1.62 27.09
N PRO A 56 -33.57 -1.45 28.37
CA PRO A 56 -34.97 -1.43 28.78
C PRO A 56 -35.79 -0.33 28.11
N GLY A 57 -35.18 0.85 27.88
CA GLY A 57 -35.88 1.97 27.21
C GLY A 57 -36.18 1.75 25.73
N LEU A 58 -35.61 0.71 25.10
CA LEU A 58 -35.76 0.47 23.66
C LEU A 58 -37.21 0.26 23.22
N LEU A 59 -38.02 -0.43 24.04
CA LEU A 59 -39.41 -0.72 23.70
C LEU A 59 -40.25 0.56 23.64
N GLN A 60 -40.07 1.46 24.61
CA GLN A 60 -40.74 2.76 24.62
C GLN A 60 -40.33 3.60 23.41
N TYR A 61 -39.02 3.63 23.12
CA TYR A 61 -38.51 4.34 21.95
C TYR A 61 -39.04 3.78 20.62
N GLN A 62 -39.21 2.46 20.50
CA GLN A 62 -39.82 1.85 19.32
C GLN A 62 -41.28 2.27 19.16
N ILE A 63 -42.06 2.26 20.24
CA ILE A 63 -43.46 2.72 20.23
C ILE A 63 -43.54 4.19 19.83
N ASP A 64 -42.65 5.04 20.35
CA ASP A 64 -42.63 6.46 20.01
C ASP A 64 -42.19 6.73 18.57
N LEU A 65 -41.28 5.92 18.02
CA LEU A 65 -40.94 5.95 16.60
C LEU A 65 -42.11 5.51 15.72
N GLU A 66 -42.85 4.47 16.11
CA GLU A 66 -44.04 4.00 15.38
C GLU A 66 -45.14 5.07 15.39
N LYS A 67 -45.33 5.79 16.50
CA LYS A 67 -46.25 6.93 16.57
C LYS A 67 -45.82 8.09 15.67
N LYS A 68 -44.51 8.37 15.57
CA LYS A 68 -43.98 9.50 14.78
C LYS A 68 -43.89 9.22 13.28
N HIS A 69 -43.51 8.01 12.89
CA HIS A 69 -43.21 7.67 11.49
C HIS A 69 -44.20 6.66 10.87
N GLY A 70 -45.18 6.19 11.63
CA GLY A 70 -46.07 5.10 11.23
C GLY A 70 -45.42 3.73 11.42
N ARG A 71 -46.24 2.66 11.36
CA ARG A 71 -45.76 1.28 11.48
C ARG A 71 -44.90 0.93 10.26
N ILE A 72 -43.60 0.73 10.48
CA ILE A 72 -42.68 0.24 9.45
C ILE A 72 -43.06 -1.22 9.15
N PRO A 73 -43.29 -1.61 7.89
CA PRO A 73 -43.53 -3.01 7.53
C PRO A 73 -42.39 -3.89 8.03
N GLU A 74 -42.70 -5.00 8.69
CA GLU A 74 -41.67 -5.97 9.07
C GLU A 74 -41.01 -6.52 7.80
N PRO A 75 -39.68 -6.45 7.68
CA PRO A 75 -39.02 -6.94 6.49
C PRO A 75 -39.20 -8.46 6.36
N GLU A 76 -39.60 -8.91 5.17
CA GLU A 76 -39.81 -10.34 4.87
C GLU A 76 -38.54 -11.17 5.12
N HIS A 77 -37.38 -10.55 4.97
CA HIS A 77 -36.07 -11.20 5.07
C HIS A 77 -35.33 -10.84 6.36
N PRO A 78 -34.74 -11.84 7.07
CA PRO A 78 -34.02 -11.60 8.33
C PRO A 78 -32.76 -10.75 8.15
N GLU A 79 -32.23 -10.67 6.92
CA GLU A 79 -31.08 -9.86 6.58
C GLU A 79 -31.37 -8.35 6.46
N GLU A 80 -32.64 -7.97 6.44
CA GLU A 80 -33.10 -6.58 6.39
C GLU A 80 -33.56 -6.08 7.76
N GLN A 81 -33.91 -6.98 8.67
CA GLN A 81 -34.31 -6.68 10.04
C GLN A 81 -33.25 -5.86 10.78
N LYS A 82 -33.60 -4.67 11.26
CA LYS A 82 -32.69 -3.77 11.98
C LYS A 82 -32.32 -4.37 13.35
N ILE A 83 -31.02 -4.56 13.60
CA ILE A 83 -30.51 -5.01 14.90
C ILE A 83 -30.17 -3.78 15.70
N TRP A 84 -30.88 -3.55 16.81
CA TRP A 84 -30.63 -2.43 17.69
C TRP A 84 -29.41 -2.68 18.57
N LEU A 85 -28.53 -1.67 18.63
CA LEU A 85 -27.37 -1.57 19.53
C LEU A 85 -27.30 -0.15 20.09
N PRO A 86 -26.59 0.08 21.20
CA PRO A 86 -26.38 1.43 21.74
C PRO A 86 -25.87 2.44 20.69
N SER A 87 -24.98 2.05 19.78
CA SER A 87 -24.50 2.89 18.65
C SER A 87 -25.58 3.36 17.66
N HIS A 88 -26.76 2.73 17.65
CA HIS A 88 -27.90 3.12 16.81
C HIS A 88 -28.88 4.05 17.52
N LEU A 89 -28.73 4.23 18.83
CA LEU A 89 -29.53 5.17 19.61
C LEU A 89 -28.94 6.58 19.52
N PRO A 90 -29.75 7.64 19.63
CA PRO A 90 -29.27 9.01 19.79
C PRO A 90 -28.39 9.14 21.04
N ALA A 91 -27.34 9.95 20.99
CA ALA A 91 -26.36 10.07 22.09
C ALA A 91 -27.00 10.50 23.41
N GLU A 92 -27.97 11.41 23.34
CA GLU A 92 -28.70 11.97 24.49
C GLU A 92 -29.45 10.90 25.28
N LEU A 93 -30.11 9.97 24.57
CA LEU A 93 -30.97 8.96 25.18
C LEU A 93 -30.22 7.68 25.60
N ARG A 94 -28.93 7.56 25.29
CA ARG A 94 -28.17 6.33 25.57
C ARG A 94 -28.00 6.08 27.07
N ASN A 95 -27.70 7.12 27.83
CA ASN A 95 -27.44 6.96 29.26
C ASN A 95 -28.70 6.59 30.04
N ASP A 96 -29.86 7.10 29.61
CA ASP A 96 -31.14 6.84 30.27
C ASP A 96 -31.75 5.50 29.86
N MET A 97 -31.55 5.06 28.62
CA MET A 97 -32.19 3.85 28.09
C MET A 97 -31.35 2.58 28.18
N CYS A 98 -30.02 2.69 28.32
CA CYS A 98 -29.12 1.55 28.40
C CYS A 98 -28.72 1.24 29.84
N TYR A 99 -28.41 -0.03 30.10
CA TYR A 99 -27.71 -0.42 31.32
C TYR A 99 -26.38 0.37 31.47
N PRO A 100 -26.02 0.85 32.68
CA PRO A 100 -24.83 1.66 32.89
C PRO A 100 -23.56 0.96 32.38
N GLY A 101 -22.71 1.71 31.68
CA GLY A 101 -21.46 1.19 31.10
C GLY A 101 -21.62 0.34 29.83
N LEU A 102 -22.85 0.02 29.39
CA LEU A 102 -23.09 -0.69 28.13
C LEU A 102 -22.54 0.06 26.89
N PRO A 103 -22.66 1.40 26.77
CA PRO A 103 -22.07 2.14 25.65
C PRO A 103 -20.55 2.04 25.60
N GLU A 104 -19.88 2.08 26.75
CA GLU A 104 -18.41 1.95 26.85
C GLU A 104 -17.94 0.54 26.47
N MET A 105 -18.69 -0.48 26.90
CA MET A 105 -18.42 -1.87 26.51
C MET A 105 -18.57 -2.05 24.99
N GLU A 106 -19.61 -1.45 24.39
CA GLU A 106 -19.75 -1.46 22.94
C GLU A 106 -18.59 -0.72 22.27
N GLU A 107 -18.18 0.44 22.77
CA GLU A 107 -17.06 1.20 22.23
C GLU A 107 -15.77 0.36 22.21
N LYS A 108 -15.42 -0.26 23.35
CA LYS A 108 -14.27 -1.18 23.46
C LYS A 108 -14.38 -2.32 22.45
N LEU A 109 -15.57 -2.92 22.31
CA LEU A 109 -15.82 -3.95 21.31
C LEU A 109 -15.65 -3.43 19.87
N ARG A 110 -16.08 -2.20 19.55
CA ARG A 110 -15.86 -1.58 18.24
C ARG A 110 -14.39 -1.34 17.97
N THR A 111 -13.63 -0.87 18.96
CA THR A 111 -12.18 -0.68 18.81
C THR A 111 -11.48 -2.00 18.46
N ALA A 112 -11.79 -3.08 19.18
CA ALA A 112 -11.24 -4.40 18.92
C ALA A 112 -11.66 -4.94 17.54
N GLN A 113 -12.92 -4.70 17.13
CA GLN A 113 -13.39 -5.04 15.79
C GLN A 113 -12.65 -4.30 14.67
N CYS A 114 -12.33 -3.02 14.87
CA CYS A 114 -11.53 -2.25 13.91
C CYS A 114 -10.14 -2.87 13.72
N TYR A 115 -9.41 -3.13 14.82
CA TYR A 115 -8.09 -3.77 14.74
C TYR A 115 -8.15 -5.17 14.13
N SER A 116 -9.09 -6.01 14.58
CA SER A 116 -9.29 -7.36 14.02
C SER A 116 -9.64 -7.34 12.53
N ALA A 117 -10.46 -6.37 12.09
CA ALA A 117 -10.81 -6.20 10.68
C ALA A 117 -9.62 -5.74 9.83
N LEU A 118 -8.81 -4.80 10.34
CA LEU A 118 -7.58 -4.36 9.67
C LEU A 118 -6.54 -5.49 9.58
N ASP A 119 -6.37 -6.29 10.62
CA ASP A 119 -5.46 -7.44 10.58
C ASP A 119 -5.95 -8.51 9.59
N ALA A 120 -7.25 -8.80 9.57
CA ALA A 120 -7.85 -9.69 8.57
C ALA A 120 -7.66 -9.14 7.13
N LEU A 121 -7.80 -7.82 6.94
CA LEU A 121 -7.59 -7.14 5.66
C LEU A 121 -6.13 -7.29 5.21
N ARG A 122 -5.17 -6.93 6.06
CA ARG A 122 -3.72 -7.08 5.81
C ARG A 122 -3.35 -8.52 5.49
N HIS A 123 -3.87 -9.48 6.26
CA HIS A 123 -3.63 -10.90 6.05
C HIS A 123 -4.14 -11.36 4.68
N CYS A 124 -5.38 -11.00 4.30
CA CYS A 124 -5.91 -11.32 2.98
C CYS A 124 -5.08 -10.69 1.86
N LEU A 125 -4.63 -9.44 2.01
CA LEU A 125 -3.79 -8.76 1.03
C LEU A 125 -2.40 -9.40 0.89
N ARG A 126 -1.81 -9.89 2.00
CA ARG A 126 -0.56 -10.67 1.96
C ARG A 126 -0.73 -11.95 1.15
N ILE A 127 -1.79 -12.71 1.42
CA ILE A 127 -2.05 -13.94 0.68
C ILE A 127 -2.32 -13.63 -0.79
N LYS A 128 -3.13 -12.60 -1.10
CA LYS A 128 -3.39 -12.14 -2.47
C LYS A 128 -2.07 -11.85 -3.21
N SER A 129 -1.16 -11.13 -2.57
CA SER A 129 0.16 -10.80 -3.15
C SER A 129 0.97 -12.06 -3.45
N ARG A 130 1.04 -13.02 -2.51
CA ARG A 130 1.80 -14.26 -2.70
C ARG A 130 1.24 -15.11 -3.83
N LEU A 131 -0.09 -15.26 -3.88
CA LEU A 131 -0.76 -16.00 -4.95
C LEU A 131 -0.60 -15.35 -6.32
N TYR A 132 -0.61 -14.02 -6.37
CA TYR A 132 -0.34 -13.30 -7.61
C TYR A 132 1.07 -13.61 -8.15
N PHE A 133 2.11 -13.55 -7.30
CA PHE A 133 3.47 -13.89 -7.73
C PHE A 133 3.63 -15.37 -8.08
N GLN A 134 2.96 -16.26 -7.35
CA GLN A 134 2.96 -17.69 -7.67
C GLN A 134 2.29 -17.95 -9.03
N LYS A 135 1.17 -17.29 -9.32
CA LYS A 135 0.50 -17.34 -10.62
C LYS A 135 1.43 -16.86 -11.74
N GLN A 136 2.08 -15.71 -11.54
CA GLN A 136 2.99 -15.14 -12.54
C GLN A 136 4.20 -16.07 -12.82
N LYS A 137 4.80 -16.64 -11.78
CA LYS A 137 5.99 -17.49 -11.92
C LYS A 137 5.67 -18.87 -12.48
N ASN A 138 4.67 -19.54 -11.92
CA ASN A 138 4.51 -21.00 -12.05
C ASN A 138 3.37 -21.43 -12.98
N ILE A 139 2.39 -20.57 -13.25
CA ILE A 139 1.16 -21.00 -13.93
C ILE A 139 1.27 -20.73 -15.42
N ARG A 140 0.94 -21.75 -16.20
CA ARG A 140 0.92 -21.75 -17.66
C ARG A 140 -0.40 -22.35 -18.13
N GLY A 141 -0.87 -21.93 -19.30
CA GLY A 141 -2.12 -22.43 -19.88
C GLY A 141 -3.41 -21.81 -19.30
N GLN A 142 -4.50 -22.00 -20.03
CA GLN A 142 -5.78 -21.32 -19.77
C GLN A 142 -6.53 -21.89 -18.56
N ARG A 143 -6.58 -23.22 -18.40
CA ARG A 143 -7.32 -23.89 -17.31
C ARG A 143 -6.77 -23.55 -15.93
N ASP A 144 -5.45 -23.65 -15.75
CA ASP A 144 -4.82 -23.36 -14.45
C ASP A 144 -4.79 -21.85 -14.18
N GLY A 145 -4.71 -21.04 -15.24
CA GLY A 145 -4.84 -19.60 -15.17
C GLY A 145 -6.21 -19.15 -14.64
N THR A 146 -7.30 -19.72 -15.14
CA THR A 146 -8.66 -19.40 -14.68
C THR A 146 -8.91 -19.89 -13.27
N HIS A 147 -8.49 -21.11 -12.92
CA HIS A 147 -8.62 -21.64 -11.56
C HIS A 147 -7.90 -20.74 -10.55
N SER A 148 -6.69 -20.31 -10.88
CA SER A 148 -5.88 -19.47 -9.99
C SER A 148 -6.43 -18.06 -9.86
N ARG A 149 -6.98 -17.50 -10.94
CA ARG A 149 -7.71 -16.22 -10.87
C ARG A 149 -8.93 -16.34 -9.96
N ALA A 150 -9.70 -17.41 -10.07
CA ALA A 150 -10.84 -17.67 -9.18
C ALA A 150 -10.43 -17.83 -7.69
N VAL A 151 -9.23 -18.33 -7.39
CA VAL A 151 -8.69 -18.35 -6.01
C VAL A 151 -8.32 -16.93 -5.54
N ILE A 152 -7.65 -16.15 -6.39
CA ILE A 152 -7.29 -14.75 -6.11
C ILE A 152 -8.55 -13.92 -5.86
N ASP A 153 -9.57 -14.05 -6.69
CA ASP A 153 -10.85 -13.33 -6.57
C ASP A 153 -11.56 -13.67 -5.26
N ARG A 154 -11.57 -14.96 -4.85
CA ARG A 154 -12.13 -15.38 -3.57
C ARG A 154 -11.46 -14.70 -2.38
N ILE A 155 -10.14 -14.51 -2.43
CA ILE A 155 -9.38 -13.83 -1.37
C ILE A 155 -9.59 -12.31 -1.44
N HIS A 156 -9.67 -11.74 -2.64
CA HIS A 156 -10.02 -10.33 -2.82
C HIS A 156 -11.40 -10.02 -2.22
N LEU A 157 -12.40 -10.87 -2.46
CA LEU A 157 -13.72 -10.74 -1.84
C LEU A 157 -13.68 -10.86 -0.31
N LYS A 158 -12.74 -11.62 0.27
CA LYS A 158 -12.53 -11.65 1.73
C LYS A 158 -11.92 -10.33 2.21
N ALA A 159 -10.97 -9.76 1.47
CA ALA A 159 -10.39 -8.45 1.77
C ALA A 159 -11.45 -7.34 1.75
N VAL A 160 -12.29 -7.27 0.71
CA VAL A 160 -13.39 -6.30 0.62
C VAL A 160 -14.36 -6.43 1.80
N ARG A 161 -14.72 -7.67 2.18
CA ARG A 161 -15.56 -7.92 3.37
C ARG A 161 -14.92 -7.45 4.68
N ALA A 162 -13.62 -7.65 4.84
CA ALA A 162 -12.88 -7.14 6.00
C ALA A 162 -12.87 -5.60 6.01
N GLY A 163 -12.69 -4.96 4.85
CA GLY A 163 -12.78 -3.50 4.70
C GLY A 163 -14.15 -2.93 5.05
N GLN A 164 -15.23 -3.57 4.59
CA GLN A 164 -16.60 -3.19 4.97
C GLN A 164 -16.86 -3.33 6.48
N LYS A 165 -16.36 -4.42 7.09
CA LYS A 165 -16.44 -4.61 8.54
C LYS A 165 -15.73 -3.48 9.30
N TYR A 166 -14.56 -3.06 8.82
CA TYR A 166 -13.84 -1.91 9.37
C TYR A 166 -14.64 -0.61 9.24
N ARG A 167 -15.16 -0.29 8.05
CA ARG A 167 -15.98 0.91 7.80
C ARG A 167 -17.18 0.99 8.75
N TRP A 168 -17.89 -0.12 8.91
CA TRP A 168 -19.05 -0.19 9.79
C TRP A 168 -18.66 -0.07 11.27
N ALA A 169 -17.63 -0.79 11.72
CA ALA A 169 -17.16 -0.69 13.10
C ALA A 169 -16.66 0.72 13.44
N ARG A 170 -15.95 1.38 12.50
CA ARG A 170 -15.50 2.77 12.64
C ARG A 170 -16.69 3.74 12.71
N ALA A 171 -17.69 3.58 11.85
CA ALA A 171 -18.90 4.41 11.87
C ALA A 171 -19.67 4.26 13.20
N ALA A 172 -19.76 3.04 13.74
CA ALA A 172 -20.36 2.79 15.05
C ALA A 172 -19.54 3.41 16.18
N LYS A 173 -18.21 3.30 16.13
CA LYS A 173 -17.30 3.95 17.10
C LYS A 173 -17.46 5.47 17.08
N LEU A 174 -17.50 6.08 15.89
CA LEU A 174 -17.68 7.52 15.71
C LEU A 174 -18.99 8.01 16.32
N LYS A 175 -20.06 7.23 16.23
CA LYS A 175 -21.35 7.56 16.85
C LYS A 175 -21.32 7.49 18.38
N LEU A 176 -20.48 6.61 18.97
CA LEU A 176 -20.37 6.40 20.42
C LEU A 176 -19.45 7.42 21.08
N SER A 177 -18.20 7.51 20.60
CA SER A 177 -17.11 8.30 21.19
C SER A 177 -17.03 9.73 20.64
N GLY A 178 -17.63 9.99 19.48
CA GLY A 178 -17.44 11.26 18.77
C GLY A 178 -16.05 11.36 18.12
N LYS A 179 -15.64 12.58 17.76
CA LYS A 179 -14.31 12.85 17.20
C LYS A 179 -13.28 12.89 18.32
N GLY A 180 -12.09 12.32 18.09
CA GLY A 180 -11.00 12.32 19.05
C GLY A 180 -9.69 11.79 18.46
N ASP A 181 -8.65 11.69 19.29
CA ASP A 181 -7.29 11.31 18.88
C ASP A 181 -7.22 9.94 18.18
N TRP A 182 -8.19 9.08 18.46
CA TRP A 182 -8.29 7.78 17.84
C TRP A 182 -8.49 7.83 16.32
N GLU A 183 -8.95 8.96 15.74
CA GLU A 183 -9.07 9.14 14.29
C GLU A 183 -7.72 9.16 13.58
N ASN A 184 -6.66 9.62 14.27
CA ASN A 184 -5.29 9.61 13.74
C ASN A 184 -4.80 8.16 13.54
N VAL A 185 -5.24 7.26 14.42
CA VAL A 185 -4.89 5.84 14.37
C VAL A 185 -5.80 5.05 13.43
N LEU A 186 -7.11 5.27 13.55
CA LEU A 186 -8.14 4.58 12.77
C LEU A 186 -8.74 5.54 11.73
N LYS A 187 -8.01 5.72 10.63
CA LYS A 187 -8.39 6.61 9.52
C LYS A 187 -9.58 6.06 8.73
N PRO A 188 -10.35 6.92 8.03
CA PRO A 188 -11.32 6.47 7.02
C PRO A 188 -10.62 5.56 5.99
N LEU A 189 -11.27 4.45 5.63
CA LEU A 189 -10.72 3.49 4.66
C LEU A 189 -11.38 3.73 3.32
N GLU A 190 -10.64 4.28 2.36
CA GLU A 190 -11.07 4.43 0.98
C GLU A 190 -10.85 3.14 0.19
N ASP A 191 -11.54 2.98 -0.94
CA ASP A 191 -11.34 1.80 -1.80
C ASP A 191 -9.90 1.77 -2.34
N SER A 192 -9.32 2.93 -2.63
CA SER A 192 -7.93 3.10 -3.05
C SER A 192 -6.89 2.66 -2.01
N ASP A 193 -7.26 2.54 -0.73
CA ASP A 193 -6.36 2.10 0.33
C ASP A 193 -6.23 0.57 0.42
N ILE A 194 -7.19 -0.17 -0.17
CA ILE A 194 -7.23 -1.65 -0.19
C ILE A 194 -6.22 -2.15 -1.23
N ARG A 195 -4.94 -1.92 -0.96
CA ARG A 195 -3.81 -2.25 -1.82
C ARG A 195 -2.83 -3.17 -1.12
N SER A 196 -2.19 -4.04 -1.90
CA SER A 196 -1.10 -4.87 -1.41
C SER A 196 0.08 -3.99 -0.97
N TYR A 197 0.88 -4.45 -0.01
CA TYR A 197 2.11 -3.74 0.38
C TYR A 197 3.05 -3.56 -0.82
N ARG A 198 3.07 -4.51 -1.77
CA ARG A 198 3.91 -4.46 -3.01
C ARG A 198 3.35 -3.60 -4.15
N GLU A 199 2.16 -3.06 -3.96
CA GLU A 199 1.50 -2.27 -4.97
C GLU A 199 1.83 -0.78 -4.75
N ALA A 200 2.39 -0.14 -5.78
CA ALA A 200 2.51 1.30 -5.79
C ALA A 200 1.12 1.91 -5.93
N GLU A 201 0.88 3.02 -5.23
CA GLU A 201 -0.19 3.92 -5.60
C GLU A 201 -0.14 4.20 -7.09
N GLN A 202 -1.27 4.02 -7.77
CA GLN A 202 -1.39 4.46 -9.15
C GLN A 202 -1.13 5.96 -9.14
N VAL A 203 0.02 6.35 -9.68
CA VAL A 203 0.31 7.76 -9.94
C VAL A 203 -0.82 8.23 -10.83
N ARG A 204 -1.56 9.25 -10.39
CA ARG A 204 -2.60 9.88 -11.24
C ARG A 204 -2.00 10.08 -12.63
N PRO A 205 -2.71 9.73 -13.71
CA PRO A 205 -2.19 9.94 -15.06
C PRO A 205 -1.70 11.38 -15.14
N LYS A 206 -0.43 11.56 -15.55
CA LYS A 206 0.17 12.90 -15.65
C LYS A 206 -0.78 13.75 -16.49
N LYS A 207 -1.23 14.89 -15.96
CA LYS A 207 -1.75 15.96 -16.80
C LYS A 207 -0.60 16.30 -17.74
N GLY A 208 -0.74 15.98 -19.03
CA GLY A 208 0.28 16.27 -20.02
C GLY A 208 0.70 17.73 -19.90
N ARG A 209 2.00 18.02 -19.96
CA ARG A 209 2.42 19.40 -20.18
C ARG A 209 1.86 19.81 -21.55
N MET A 210 1.06 20.88 -21.57
CA MET A 210 0.58 21.48 -22.82
C MET A 210 1.81 21.75 -23.72
N GLY A 211 1.86 21.12 -24.89
CA GLY A 211 2.89 21.41 -25.91
C GLY A 211 3.79 20.27 -26.38
N THR A 212 3.58 19.00 -25.99
CA THR A 212 4.22 17.88 -26.71
C THR A 212 3.20 17.24 -27.64
N ARG A 213 3.44 17.41 -28.94
CA ARG A 213 2.62 17.05 -30.10
C ARG A 213 2.29 15.55 -30.18
N GLU A 214 1.36 15.07 -29.34
CA GLU A 214 0.61 13.82 -29.50
C GLU A 214 -0.83 14.05 -29.03
N ASP A 215 -1.54 14.93 -29.74
CA ASP A 215 -2.98 15.10 -29.62
C ASP A 215 -3.68 14.03 -30.47
N ASN A 216 -4.04 12.89 -29.87
CA ASN A 216 -5.24 12.16 -30.34
C ASN A 216 -5.92 11.19 -29.36
N GLU A 217 -5.58 11.18 -28.07
CA GLU A 217 -6.43 10.49 -27.08
C GLU A 217 -7.16 11.53 -26.24
N LYS A 218 -8.40 11.85 -26.66
CA LYS A 218 -9.39 12.40 -25.75
C LYS A 218 -9.65 11.35 -24.67
N VAL A 219 -9.00 11.48 -23.53
CA VAL A 219 -9.44 10.80 -22.30
C VAL A 219 -10.72 11.48 -21.88
N GLU A 220 -11.87 10.85 -22.15
CA GLU A 220 -13.17 11.29 -21.67
C GLU A 220 -13.20 11.22 -20.13
N TRP A 221 -13.59 12.32 -19.50
CA TRP A 221 -13.55 12.53 -18.05
C TRP A 221 -14.84 12.11 -17.33
N GLU A 222 -15.55 11.09 -17.82
CA GLU A 222 -16.65 10.50 -17.05
C GLU A 222 -16.19 9.19 -16.40
N VAL A 223 -15.57 9.31 -15.23
CA VAL A 223 -15.48 8.18 -14.30
C VAL A 223 -16.86 7.99 -13.71
N THR A 224 -17.72 7.25 -14.42
CA THR A 224 -18.76 6.50 -13.74
C THR A 224 -18.04 5.46 -12.87
N PRO A 225 -18.41 5.31 -11.57
CA PRO A 225 -17.81 4.28 -10.74
C PRO A 225 -18.34 2.94 -11.22
N ASP A 226 -17.67 2.39 -12.22
CA ASP A 226 -18.08 1.14 -12.82
C ASP A 226 -17.90 0.01 -11.79
N VAL A 227 -18.97 -0.73 -11.54
CA VAL A 227 -19.03 -1.76 -10.49
C VAL A 227 -18.08 -2.92 -10.81
N GLU A 228 -17.59 -2.99 -12.05
CA GLU A 228 -16.54 -3.89 -12.53
C GLU A 228 -15.14 -3.51 -12.05
N ASN A 229 -14.86 -2.23 -11.77
CA ASN A 229 -13.55 -1.79 -11.26
C ASN A 229 -13.22 -2.39 -9.89
N LEU A 230 -14.23 -2.84 -9.14
CA LEU A 230 -14.03 -3.55 -7.88
C LEU A 230 -13.30 -4.89 -8.06
N ARG A 231 -13.39 -5.50 -9.26
CA ARG A 231 -12.63 -6.71 -9.63
C ARG A 231 -11.18 -6.42 -9.96
N HIS A 232 -10.87 -5.20 -10.41
CA HIS A 232 -9.54 -4.76 -10.83
C HIS A 232 -8.77 -3.92 -9.80
N LEU A 233 -9.30 -3.74 -8.59
CA LEU A 233 -8.56 -3.22 -7.44
C LEU A 233 -7.44 -4.20 -7.04
N GLY A 234 -6.25 -4.00 -7.61
CA GLY A 234 -5.00 -4.58 -7.14
C GLY A 234 -4.25 -5.45 -8.15
N LEU A 235 -2.94 -5.25 -8.28
CA LEU A 235 -1.87 -6.02 -8.98
C LEU A 235 -2.11 -6.41 -10.46
N GLU A 236 -3.35 -6.45 -10.92
CA GLU A 236 -3.79 -6.85 -12.26
C GLU A 236 -4.18 -5.67 -13.16
N ALA A 237 -4.17 -4.43 -12.65
CA ALA A 237 -4.37 -3.25 -13.48
C ALA A 237 -3.18 -3.13 -14.47
N GLU A 238 -3.48 -3.05 -15.77
CA GLU A 238 -2.48 -2.81 -16.79
C GLU A 238 -1.71 -1.53 -16.43
N ARG A 239 -0.40 -1.69 -16.19
CA ARG A 239 0.48 -0.53 -16.05
C ARG A 239 0.74 -0.01 -17.45
N ASP A 240 0.41 1.26 -17.70
CA ASP A 240 0.81 1.91 -18.94
C ASP A 240 2.31 1.72 -19.16
N LYS A 241 2.74 1.48 -20.41
CA LYS A 241 4.16 1.40 -20.78
C LYS A 241 4.96 2.63 -20.32
N ARG A 242 4.28 3.76 -20.11
CA ARG A 242 4.82 5.05 -19.62
C ARG A 242 4.89 5.16 -18.09
N SER A 243 4.25 4.27 -17.32
CA SER A 243 4.21 4.33 -15.85
C SER A 243 5.56 4.04 -15.19
N GLY A 244 6.51 3.45 -15.93
CA GLY A 244 7.83 3.13 -15.43
C GLY A 244 7.79 1.99 -14.40
N THR A 245 8.64 0.99 -14.59
CA THR A 245 8.73 -0.18 -13.70
C THR A 245 9.42 0.12 -12.37
N GLY A 246 9.79 1.39 -12.13
CA GLY A 246 10.61 1.81 -11.00
C GLY A 246 9.85 1.78 -9.68
N GLU A 247 10.44 1.16 -8.65
CA GLU A 247 9.96 1.23 -7.26
C GLU A 247 10.03 2.64 -6.64
N THR A 248 10.64 3.61 -7.33
CA THR A 248 10.93 4.96 -6.83
C THR A 248 9.68 5.80 -6.51
N ARG A 249 8.52 5.48 -7.10
CA ARG A 249 7.25 6.20 -6.86
C ARG A 249 6.25 5.44 -5.99
N ARG A 250 6.68 4.34 -5.37
CA ARG A 250 5.79 3.48 -4.57
C ARG A 250 5.54 4.09 -3.19
N THR A 251 4.27 4.41 -2.91
CA THR A 251 3.78 4.76 -1.57
C THR A 251 3.00 3.59 -0.98
N PHE A 252 3.19 3.34 0.32
CA PHE A 252 2.38 2.36 1.05
C PHE A 252 1.05 2.98 1.46
N SER A 253 -0.05 2.22 1.37
CA SER A 253 -1.31 2.67 1.97
C SER A 253 -1.16 2.73 3.50
N TRP A 254 -1.88 3.67 4.11
CA TRP A 254 -1.80 3.91 5.55
C TRP A 254 -2.12 2.66 6.38
N ILE A 255 -2.93 1.75 5.84
CA ILE A 255 -3.22 0.46 6.46
C ILE A 255 -1.95 -0.37 6.76
N TRP A 256 -0.82 -0.14 6.10
CA TRP A 256 0.44 -0.83 6.38
C TRP A 256 1.34 -0.08 7.37
N LEU A 257 1.13 1.22 7.54
CA LEU A 257 1.96 2.09 8.38
C LEU A 257 1.45 2.18 9.83
N MET A 258 0.20 1.77 10.09
CA MET A 258 -0.35 1.79 11.45
C MET A 258 0.07 0.57 12.27
N PRO A 259 0.34 0.73 13.58
CA PRO A 259 0.63 -0.39 14.46
C PRO A 259 -0.56 -1.35 14.52
N ARG A 260 -0.28 -2.65 14.67
CA ARG A 260 -1.31 -3.71 14.72
C ARG A 260 -2.19 -3.62 15.96
N LYS A 261 -1.59 -3.27 17.09
CA LYS A 261 -2.26 -3.09 18.37
C LYS A 261 -1.66 -1.86 19.04
N PRO A 262 -2.40 -1.19 19.94
CA PRO A 262 -1.77 -0.26 20.87
C PRO A 262 -0.65 -1.02 21.59
N ASN A 263 0.59 -0.53 21.49
CA ASN A 263 1.81 -1.09 22.10
C ASN A 263 2.33 -2.41 21.50
N ALA A 264 1.92 -2.82 20.29
CA ALA A 264 2.60 -3.93 19.62
C ALA A 264 4.00 -3.51 19.17
N ALA A 265 5.04 -4.26 19.56
CA ALA A 265 6.37 -4.07 19.03
C ALA A 265 6.38 -4.35 17.51
N ASP A 266 6.87 -3.39 16.74
CA ASP A 266 7.01 -3.47 15.27
C ASP A 266 7.88 -4.66 14.81
N ALA A 267 8.68 -5.23 15.74
CA ALA A 267 9.49 -6.43 15.53
C ALA A 267 8.69 -7.64 15.01
N THR A 268 7.37 -7.69 15.25
CA THR A 268 6.55 -8.83 14.81
C THR A 268 6.13 -8.78 13.33
N ASP A 269 6.32 -7.66 12.63
CA ASP A 269 5.96 -7.53 11.22
C ASP A 269 7.15 -7.74 10.27
N GLU A 270 7.46 -8.99 9.95
CA GLU A 270 8.48 -9.36 8.95
C GLU A 270 8.33 -8.63 7.60
N THR A 271 7.09 -8.40 7.15
CA THR A 271 6.86 -7.77 5.84
C THR A 271 7.29 -6.32 5.86
N MET A 272 6.94 -5.59 6.92
CA MET A 272 7.35 -4.20 7.07
C MET A 272 8.84 -4.07 7.37
N ARG A 273 9.44 -5.01 8.10
CA ARG A 273 10.91 -5.06 8.31
C ARG A 273 11.66 -5.19 6.99
N VAL A 274 11.27 -6.12 6.12
CA VAL A 274 11.89 -6.29 4.80
C VAL A 274 11.75 -5.03 3.94
N GLU A 275 10.56 -4.42 3.92
CA GLU A 275 10.34 -3.19 3.13
C GLU A 275 11.09 -1.98 3.72
N TRP A 276 11.25 -1.92 5.04
CA TRP A 276 12.07 -0.91 5.71
C TRP A 276 13.54 -1.07 5.35
N VAL A 277 14.12 -2.28 5.45
CA VAL A 277 15.52 -2.54 5.07
C VAL A 277 15.75 -2.19 3.60
N LYS A 278 14.83 -2.58 2.70
CA LYS A 278 14.90 -2.20 1.28
C LYS A 278 14.87 -0.69 1.07
N SER A 279 13.99 0.00 1.80
CA SER A 279 13.85 1.46 1.67
C SER A 279 15.07 2.19 2.24
N ARG A 280 15.64 1.70 3.33
CA ARG A 280 16.91 2.17 3.89
C ARG A 280 18.07 1.95 2.91
N ALA A 281 18.20 0.76 2.33
CA ALA A 281 19.22 0.46 1.32
C ALA A 281 19.09 1.31 0.04
N ARG A 282 17.84 1.60 -0.37
CA ARG A 282 17.59 2.55 -1.48
C ARG A 282 18.02 3.97 -1.10
N ALA A 283 17.73 4.41 0.12
CA ALA A 283 18.13 5.74 0.60
C ALA A 283 19.66 5.87 0.72
N THR A 284 20.37 4.84 1.22
CA THR A 284 21.84 4.86 1.29
C THR A 284 22.46 4.89 -0.12
N ARG A 285 21.98 4.06 -1.04
CA ARG A 285 22.44 4.10 -2.44
C ARG A 285 22.17 5.44 -3.10
N ALA A 286 20.99 6.04 -2.90
CA ALA A 286 20.70 7.36 -3.44
C ALA A 286 21.63 8.44 -2.86
N LYS A 287 21.99 8.35 -1.58
CA LYS A 287 23.01 9.23 -0.99
C LYS A 287 24.38 9.04 -1.64
N GLU A 288 24.81 7.80 -1.86
CA GLU A 288 26.06 7.47 -2.57
C GLU A 288 26.04 8.00 -4.01
N GLU A 289 24.95 7.79 -4.76
CA GLU A 289 24.78 8.31 -6.12
C GLU A 289 24.88 9.84 -6.18
N VAL A 290 24.32 10.55 -5.18
CA VAL A 290 24.46 12.01 -5.08
C VAL A 290 25.91 12.41 -4.80
N LEU A 291 26.64 11.66 -3.98
CA LEU A 291 28.07 11.92 -3.72
C LEU A 291 28.92 11.64 -4.95
N LEU A 292 28.67 10.52 -5.65
CA LEU A 292 29.33 10.17 -6.91
C LEU A 292 29.07 11.22 -7.98
N LEU A 293 27.84 11.70 -8.11
CA LEU A 293 27.49 12.75 -9.07
C LEU A 293 28.25 14.05 -8.79
N LYS A 294 28.40 14.44 -7.52
CA LYS A 294 29.22 15.61 -7.14
C LYS A 294 30.69 15.43 -7.55
N GLU A 295 31.24 14.23 -7.35
CA GLU A 295 32.62 13.94 -7.74
C GLU A 295 32.79 13.83 -9.27
N GLU A 296 31.82 13.28 -9.98
CA GLU A 296 31.79 13.28 -11.46
C GLU A 296 31.76 14.70 -12.00
N MET A 297 30.91 15.58 -11.45
CA MET A 297 30.90 17.01 -11.80
C MET A 297 32.29 17.63 -11.62
N ARG A 298 32.94 17.39 -10.47
CA ARG A 298 34.30 17.89 -10.21
C ARG A 298 35.32 17.34 -11.23
N ARG A 299 35.29 16.04 -11.50
CA ARG A 299 36.20 15.36 -12.43
C ARG A 299 36.03 15.83 -13.86
N VAL A 300 34.80 16.07 -14.32
CA VAL A 300 34.55 16.60 -15.67
C VAL A 300 35.13 18.00 -15.82
N VAL A 301 34.94 18.90 -14.86
CA VAL A 301 35.57 20.23 -14.89
C VAL A 301 37.10 20.11 -14.96
N ALA A 302 37.68 19.26 -14.11
CA ALA A 302 39.12 19.07 -14.05
C ALA A 302 39.68 18.46 -15.34
N PHE A 303 38.99 17.47 -15.90
CA PHE A 303 39.36 16.82 -17.16
C PHE A 303 39.31 17.79 -18.33
N LEU A 304 38.26 18.61 -18.46
CA LEU A 304 38.15 19.61 -19.53
C LEU A 304 39.29 20.64 -19.44
N GLY A 305 39.60 21.10 -18.22
CA GLY A 305 40.74 21.99 -17.97
C GLY A 305 42.07 21.34 -18.37
N TRP A 306 42.32 20.11 -17.92
CA TRP A 306 43.51 19.33 -18.28
C TRP A 306 43.59 19.10 -19.81
N LYS A 307 42.49 18.72 -20.45
CA LYS A 307 42.44 18.43 -21.89
C LYS A 307 42.71 19.67 -22.73
N SER A 308 42.28 20.84 -22.26
CA SER A 308 42.62 22.13 -22.86
C SER A 308 44.14 22.37 -22.85
N HIS A 309 44.80 22.21 -21.69
CA HIS A 309 46.25 22.31 -21.57
C HIS A 309 47.00 21.27 -22.42
N TRP A 310 46.47 20.05 -22.48
CA TRP A 310 47.03 18.99 -23.31
C TRP A 310 47.04 19.34 -24.81
N TRP A 311 45.99 20.01 -25.31
CA TRP A 311 45.97 20.52 -26.68
C TRP A 311 46.99 21.64 -26.90
N LEU A 312 47.13 22.56 -25.93
CA LEU A 312 48.13 23.63 -26.01
C LEU A 312 49.57 23.08 -26.00
N ASN A 313 49.86 22.09 -25.16
CA ASN A 313 51.18 21.46 -25.09
C ASN A 313 51.56 20.69 -26.36
N ARG A 314 50.59 20.34 -27.22
CA ARG A 314 50.86 19.72 -28.53
C ARG A 314 51.30 20.73 -29.60
N VAL A 315 51.12 22.03 -29.36
CA VAL A 315 51.60 23.06 -30.28
C VAL A 315 53.13 23.00 -30.32
N GLY A 316 53.70 22.83 -31.52
CA GLY A 316 55.15 22.82 -31.70
C GLY A 316 55.86 21.50 -31.38
N MET A 317 55.15 20.43 -30.99
CA MET A 317 55.76 19.12 -30.75
C MET A 317 56.24 18.40 -32.02
N ARG A 318 55.73 18.76 -33.20
CA ARG A 318 56.17 18.19 -34.47
C ARG A 318 57.15 19.14 -35.15
N SER A 319 58.38 18.69 -35.36
CA SER A 319 59.44 19.41 -36.08
C SER A 319 59.50 19.03 -37.57
N GLY A 320 60.04 19.91 -38.42
CA GLY A 320 60.27 19.63 -39.85
C GLY A 320 59.05 19.80 -40.77
N LEU A 321 58.03 20.54 -40.34
CA LEU A 321 56.81 20.80 -41.12
C LEU A 321 56.89 22.12 -41.90
N ASP A 322 56.17 22.18 -43.03
CA ASP A 322 55.95 23.43 -43.76
C ASP A 322 55.27 24.49 -42.88
N LYS A 323 55.59 25.77 -43.11
CA LYS A 323 55.10 26.89 -42.31
C LYS A 323 53.57 26.96 -42.29
N SER A 324 52.93 26.76 -43.44
CA SER A 324 51.47 26.78 -43.57
C SER A 324 50.79 25.66 -42.75
N LEU A 325 51.39 24.47 -42.74
CA LEU A 325 50.90 23.31 -42.00
C LEU A 325 51.12 23.47 -40.49
N ALA A 326 52.26 24.05 -40.08
CA ALA A 326 52.54 24.36 -38.69
C ALA A 326 51.54 25.39 -38.11
N GLU A 327 51.17 26.40 -38.90
CA GLU A 327 50.13 27.37 -38.55
C GLU A 327 48.74 26.71 -38.45
N GLY A 328 48.38 25.85 -39.40
CA GLY A 328 47.11 25.12 -39.38
C GLY A 328 46.98 24.21 -38.15
N LEU A 329 48.03 23.47 -37.79
CA LEU A 329 48.05 22.63 -36.59
C LEU A 329 47.95 23.44 -35.30
N ARG A 330 48.61 24.61 -35.25
CA ARG A 330 48.48 25.55 -34.13
C ARG A 330 47.04 26.06 -34.01
N ALA A 331 46.43 26.48 -35.12
CA ALA A 331 45.05 26.98 -35.12
C ALA A 331 44.06 25.91 -34.63
N ILE A 332 44.21 24.65 -35.06
CA ILE A 332 43.37 23.53 -34.60
C ILE A 332 43.57 23.29 -33.10
N ALA A 333 44.80 23.24 -32.61
CA ALA A 333 45.09 23.01 -31.19
C ALA A 333 44.50 24.13 -30.31
N VAL A 334 44.66 25.39 -30.71
CA VAL A 334 44.08 26.54 -30.01
C VAL A 334 42.55 26.48 -30.04
N LYS A 335 41.94 26.21 -31.20
CA LYS A 335 40.48 26.07 -31.32
C LYS A 335 39.93 24.94 -30.45
N GLN A 336 40.60 23.79 -30.40
CA GLN A 336 40.22 22.68 -29.52
C GLN A 336 40.37 23.04 -28.03
N SER A 337 41.44 23.74 -27.66
CA SER A 337 41.63 24.20 -26.27
C SER A 337 40.50 25.15 -25.81
N GLN A 338 40.08 26.07 -26.68
CA GLN A 338 38.98 27.01 -26.45
C GLN A 338 37.63 26.28 -26.33
N LEU A 339 37.39 25.30 -27.18
CA LEU A 339 36.17 24.48 -27.12
C LEU A 339 36.05 23.76 -25.76
N GLN A 340 37.13 23.11 -25.31
CA GLN A 340 37.14 22.41 -24.01
C GLN A 340 36.92 23.37 -22.84
N MET A 341 37.49 24.58 -22.90
CA MET A 341 37.25 25.64 -21.91
C MET A 341 35.79 26.13 -21.93
N SER A 342 35.21 26.34 -23.11
CA SER A 342 33.80 26.76 -23.21
C SER A 342 32.83 25.71 -22.67
N LEU A 343 33.12 24.41 -22.87
CA LEU A 343 32.35 23.31 -22.29
C LEU A 343 32.49 23.25 -20.77
N ARG A 344 33.69 23.53 -20.25
CA ARG A 344 33.93 23.61 -18.80
C ARG A 344 33.06 24.71 -18.18
N ASP A 345 33.07 25.90 -18.77
CA ASP A 345 32.34 27.05 -18.25
C ASP A 345 30.82 26.85 -18.34
N SER A 346 30.34 26.25 -19.43
CA SER A 346 28.91 25.92 -19.58
C SER A 346 28.44 24.88 -18.57
N PHE A 347 29.21 23.81 -18.33
CA PHE A 347 28.89 22.82 -17.30
C PHE A 347 28.97 23.40 -15.88
N GLN A 348 29.96 24.25 -15.59
CA GLN A 348 30.00 24.95 -14.31
C GLN A 348 28.78 25.86 -14.11
N ALA A 349 28.35 26.59 -15.13
CA ALA A 349 27.15 27.42 -15.06
C ALA A 349 25.89 26.58 -14.82
N LEU A 350 25.74 25.46 -15.55
CA LEU A 350 24.63 24.53 -15.39
C LEU A 350 24.58 23.91 -14.00
N TRP A 351 25.72 23.51 -13.42
CA TRP A 351 25.76 22.85 -12.11
C TRP A 351 25.68 23.81 -10.93
N LYS A 352 26.04 25.09 -11.10
CA LYS A 352 25.88 26.12 -10.06
C LYS A 352 24.41 26.43 -9.75
N VAL A 353 23.47 26.17 -10.65
CA VAL A 353 22.04 26.45 -10.44
C VAL A 353 21.41 25.43 -9.46
N PRO A 354 21.49 24.11 -9.66
CA PRO A 354 20.93 23.11 -8.75
C PRO A 354 21.59 23.08 -7.36
N LEU A 355 22.86 23.47 -7.25
CA LEU A 355 23.62 23.41 -5.99
C LEU A 355 23.31 24.58 -5.03
N LYS A 356 22.70 25.67 -5.52
CA LYS A 356 22.29 26.81 -4.66
C LYS A 356 20.99 26.55 -3.92
N ASP A 357 20.12 25.71 -4.46
CA ASP A 357 18.82 25.38 -3.86
C ASP A 357 18.92 24.33 -2.74
N ILE A 358 20.12 23.80 -2.48
CA ILE A 358 20.37 22.80 -1.43
C ILE A 358 21.17 23.50 -0.32
N SER A 359 20.47 24.04 0.68
CA SER A 359 21.12 24.54 1.89
C SER A 359 21.74 23.38 2.68
N PRO A 360 23.01 23.49 3.13
CA PRO A 360 23.70 22.43 3.87
C PRO A 360 23.05 22.10 5.23
N ASP A 361 22.21 23.00 5.75
CA ASP A 361 21.57 22.87 7.06
C ASP A 361 20.40 21.86 7.11
N GLN A 362 19.94 21.34 5.96
CA GLN A 362 18.86 20.33 5.92
C GLN A 362 19.37 18.88 5.92
N LEU A 363 20.67 18.64 6.04
CA LEU A 363 21.26 17.29 6.02
C LEU A 363 21.90 16.85 7.34
N ILE A 364 21.85 17.67 8.39
CA ILE A 364 22.35 17.29 9.72
C ILE A 364 21.15 16.98 10.61
N VAL A 365 20.84 15.70 10.76
CA VAL A 365 20.19 15.23 12.00
C VAL A 365 21.36 14.91 12.94
N PRO A 366 21.48 15.54 14.11
CA PRO A 366 22.57 15.28 15.05
C PRO A 366 22.57 13.82 15.49
N ASP A 367 23.75 13.22 15.50
CA ASP A 367 24.01 11.78 15.71
C ASP A 367 24.14 11.39 17.20
N ASP A 368 23.80 12.26 18.15
CA ASP A 368 24.10 12.04 19.57
C ASP A 368 22.87 12.19 20.47
N MET A 369 22.38 11.06 20.99
CA MET A 369 21.68 10.82 22.28
C MET A 369 21.33 9.30 22.33
N GLU A 370 22.28 8.41 22.60
CA GLU A 370 22.74 7.89 23.92
C GLU A 370 22.11 6.51 24.29
N ASP A 371 22.85 5.77 25.13
CA ASP A 371 22.68 4.43 25.69
C ASP A 371 23.32 3.30 24.87
N GLY A 372 24.47 2.69 25.22
CA GLY A 372 25.18 2.59 26.49
C GLY A 372 25.56 1.11 26.71
N VAL A 373 26.77 0.88 27.26
CA VAL A 373 27.32 -0.40 27.80
C VAL A 373 28.05 -1.30 26.75
N PRO A 374 29.13 -2.03 27.10
CA PRO A 374 30.50 -1.58 27.41
C PRO A 374 31.57 -2.35 26.59
N LYS A 375 32.84 -1.92 26.68
CA LYS A 375 34.01 -2.63 26.14
C LYS A 375 34.15 -4.06 26.69
N THR A 376 34.49 -5.00 25.81
CA THR A 376 35.46 -6.08 26.07
C THR A 376 36.19 -6.40 24.78
N ASP A 377 37.50 -6.54 24.93
CA ASP A 377 38.54 -6.65 23.92
C ASP A 377 38.66 -8.06 23.30
N GLU A 378 39.60 -8.14 22.33
CA GLU A 378 40.38 -9.31 21.91
C GLU A 378 39.81 -10.23 20.81
N ASP A 379 40.31 -9.97 19.59
CA ASP A 379 41.01 -10.90 18.69
C ASP A 379 40.76 -12.41 18.86
N ASP A 380 40.27 -13.07 17.81
CA ASP A 380 40.92 -14.30 17.31
C ASP A 380 40.55 -14.54 15.84
N ASP A 381 41.56 -14.44 15.00
CA ASP A 381 41.60 -14.90 13.60
C ASP A 381 41.80 -16.41 13.59
N SER A 382 40.93 -17.16 12.91
CA SER A 382 41.33 -18.43 12.32
C SER A 382 40.45 -18.79 11.14
N GLU A 383 41.06 -18.71 9.96
CA GLU A 383 40.68 -19.37 8.71
C GLU A 383 40.56 -20.88 8.92
N GLU A 384 39.63 -21.55 8.23
CA GLU A 384 39.90 -22.83 7.54
C GLU A 384 38.74 -23.24 6.62
N GLU A 385 39.11 -23.50 5.36
CA GLU A 385 38.67 -24.55 4.41
C GLU A 385 37.15 -24.82 4.22
N GLY A 386 36.57 -24.85 3.02
CA GLY A 386 37.11 -25.40 1.78
C GLY A 386 36.50 -26.78 1.54
N GLU A 387 35.24 -26.88 1.12
CA GLU A 387 34.66 -28.17 0.69
C GLU A 387 33.95 -28.02 -0.67
N GLU A 388 34.59 -28.57 -1.70
CA GLU A 388 34.08 -28.77 -3.05
C GLU A 388 33.02 -29.87 -3.04
N VAL A 389 31.83 -29.59 -3.56
CA VAL A 389 30.79 -30.61 -3.80
C VAL A 389 30.93 -31.15 -5.21
N LEU A 390 31.43 -32.40 -5.29
CA LEU A 390 31.48 -33.24 -6.48
C LEU A 390 30.08 -33.46 -7.06
N VAL A 391 29.95 -33.23 -8.37
CA VAL A 391 28.80 -33.60 -9.19
C VAL A 391 29.03 -35.04 -9.66
N ASP A 392 28.23 -35.98 -9.13
CA ASP A 392 28.17 -37.34 -9.67
C ASP A 392 27.03 -37.43 -10.68
N GLY A 393 27.40 -37.76 -11.92
CA GLY A 393 26.51 -38.10 -13.00
C GLY A 393 26.49 -39.61 -13.16
N SER A 394 25.31 -40.21 -12.97
CA SER A 394 25.05 -41.58 -13.40
C SER A 394 24.05 -41.55 -14.54
N ASP A 395 24.59 -41.78 -15.74
CA ASP A 395 23.89 -42.41 -16.85
C ASP A 395 23.44 -43.82 -16.43
N GLY A 396 22.38 -44.31 -17.06
CA GLY A 396 21.84 -45.66 -16.94
C GLY A 396 20.86 -45.92 -18.08
N GLU A 397 21.42 -46.30 -19.23
CA GLU A 397 20.72 -46.94 -20.35
C GLU A 397 20.59 -48.46 -20.11
N ASP A 398 19.60 -49.04 -20.81
CA ASP A 398 19.33 -50.47 -21.08
C ASP A 398 18.80 -51.29 -19.88
N GLU A 399 17.60 -51.88 -19.87
CA GLU A 399 16.79 -52.63 -20.87
C GLU A 399 15.28 -52.56 -20.60
#